data_AF-A0A7X8Z7M6-F1
#
_entry.id   AF-A0A7X8Z7M6-F1
#
_cell.length_a   1.000
_cell.length_b   1.000
_cell.length_c   1.000
_cell.angle_alpha   90.00
_cell.angle_beta   90.00
_cell.angle_gamma   90.00
#
_symmetry.space_group_name_H-M   'P 1'
#
loop_
_entity.id
_entity.type
_entity.pdbx_description
1 polymer ?
#
loop_
_entity_poly.entity_id
_entity_poly.type
_entity_poly.pdbx_seq_one_letter_code
_entity_poly.pdbx_strand_id
1 'polypeptide(L)'
;MDEDDIIINETEIEEYDLEEAPVDEDAAVDEDASEDGENPSFGKYERLLSGDSRRFKLSGMFKNWFLDYSSYVILQRAVPHIVDGLKPVQRRVLHAMYRMDDGNYTKVANIVGQAMQYHPHGDASILGALVQLGQKGLLIDCQGNWGNIFTGDSNAAPRYIEARLTKFAKEVVFDPEITNWMNSYDGRNQEPIELPVRFPLLLAQGTEGIAVGMASKILPHNFNELLDASIKILEGKPYEIYPDFPTGGLADCSKYNKGRRGGSVKVRARIEKIDRNTIAITEIPYGKTTHALIDSILKARDKGKIKIKKIEDMTTDKVDILIHIPAGMSPDKTIDALYAFTDCECNIAPNACVIKDNKPEFYSVNDI
;
A
#
# COMPACT_ATOMS: atom_id res chain seq x y z
N MET A 1 49.75 -0.41 -21.95
CA MET A 1 50.63 0.67 -22.41
C MET A 1 49.81 1.52 -23.35
N ASP A 2 49.14 2.59 -22.94
CA ASP A 2 49.05 3.35 -21.67
C ASP A 2 47.65 4.01 -21.75
N GLU A 3 46.73 3.78 -20.82
CA GLU A 3 46.48 4.59 -19.61
C GLU A 3 46.52 6.11 -19.88
N ASP A 4 45.34 6.70 -20.08
CA ASP A 4 45.06 8.11 -19.79
C ASP A 4 43.63 8.22 -19.25
N ASP A 5 43.57 8.53 -17.96
CA ASP A 5 42.39 8.62 -17.11
C ASP A 5 41.48 9.81 -17.47
N ILE A 6 40.18 9.54 -17.56
CA ILE A 6 39.14 10.57 -17.46
C ILE A 6 38.63 10.57 -16.02
N ILE A 7 39.14 11.50 -15.23
CA ILE A 7 38.70 11.79 -13.86
C ILE A 7 37.30 12.40 -13.93
N ILE A 8 36.31 11.71 -13.38
CA ILE A 8 34.98 12.25 -13.08
C ILE A 8 34.93 12.46 -11.57
N ASN A 9 34.79 13.72 -11.15
CA ASN A 9 34.68 14.12 -9.75
C ASN A 9 33.53 13.37 -9.04
N GLU A 10 33.89 12.50 -8.10
CA GLU A 10 32.99 12.03 -7.05
C GLU A 10 32.70 13.20 -6.11
N THR A 11 31.45 13.65 -6.09
CA THR A 11 30.95 14.50 -5.00
C THR A 11 30.91 13.67 -3.72
N GLU A 12 31.77 14.08 -2.77
CA GLU A 12 31.85 13.59 -1.40
C GLU A 12 30.45 13.53 -0.75
N ILE A 13 30.06 12.34 -0.31
CA ILE A 13 29.02 12.14 0.68
C ILE A 13 29.75 12.05 2.01
N GLU A 14 29.70 13.12 2.81
CA GLU A 14 30.22 13.11 4.18
C GLU A 14 29.44 12.08 5.00
N GLU A 15 30.14 11.02 5.42
CA GLU A 15 29.74 10.14 6.51
C GLU A 15 29.65 10.98 7.80
N TYR A 16 28.44 11.16 8.32
CA TYR A 16 28.27 11.62 9.69
C TYR A 16 28.55 10.45 10.63
N ASP A 17 29.79 10.36 11.09
CA ASP A 17 30.19 9.52 12.20
C ASP A 17 29.54 10.08 13.49
N LEU A 18 28.60 9.33 14.06
CA LEU A 18 28.00 9.64 15.34
C LEU A 18 28.94 9.14 16.44
N GLU A 19 30.02 9.88 16.69
CA GLU A 19 30.78 9.71 17.93
C GLU A 19 29.87 10.07 19.12
N GLU A 20 29.77 9.13 20.07
CA GLU A 20 29.08 9.34 21.34
C GLU A 20 29.73 10.49 22.12
N ALA A 21 29.11 11.66 22.09
CA ALA A 21 29.48 12.75 22.99
C ALA A 21 29.07 12.38 24.43
N PRO A 22 29.94 12.61 25.44
CA PRO A 22 29.67 12.20 26.81
C PRO A 22 28.48 12.97 27.37
N VAL A 23 27.65 12.25 28.14
CA VAL A 23 26.55 12.83 28.90
C VAL A 23 27.16 13.53 30.11
N ASP A 24 27.26 14.86 30.05
CA ASP A 24 27.51 15.67 31.25
C ASP A 24 26.24 15.64 32.12
N GLU A 25 26.27 14.78 33.13
CA GLU A 25 25.51 14.98 34.36
C GLU A 25 26.22 16.10 35.16
N ASP A 26 25.44 17.10 35.59
CA ASP A 26 25.87 18.26 36.40
C ASP A 26 26.52 19.45 35.68
N ALA A 27 25.72 20.20 34.92
CA ALA A 27 25.98 21.61 34.68
C ALA A 27 24.88 22.47 35.33
N ALA A 28 25.11 22.88 36.58
CA ALA A 28 24.42 24.00 37.18
C ALA A 28 24.84 25.28 36.45
N VAL A 29 23.87 26.01 35.89
CA VAL A 29 24.11 27.33 35.30
C VAL A 29 23.28 28.33 36.08
N ASP A 30 23.98 29.13 36.89
CA ASP A 30 23.52 30.40 37.42
C ASP A 30 23.29 31.38 36.26
N GLU A 31 22.10 31.95 36.17
CA GLU A 31 21.87 33.20 35.44
C GLU A 31 21.06 34.15 36.34
N ASP A 32 21.80 35.08 36.96
CA ASP A 32 21.27 36.34 37.45
C ASP A 32 20.89 37.22 36.25
N ALA A 33 19.61 37.56 36.14
CA ALA A 33 19.15 38.74 35.41
C ALA A 33 17.88 39.29 36.08
N SER A 34 18.08 40.38 36.83
CA SER A 34 17.06 41.23 37.41
C SER A 34 16.27 41.98 36.34
N GLU A 35 14.93 41.94 36.39
CA GLU A 35 14.08 43.03 35.91
C GLU A 35 12.74 43.02 36.67
N ASP A 36 12.53 44.07 37.47
CA ASP A 36 11.31 44.35 38.23
C ASP A 36 10.17 44.78 37.29
N GLY A 37 9.00 44.14 37.44
CA GLY A 37 7.74 44.56 36.82
C GLY A 37 6.53 43.86 37.46
N GLU A 38 5.72 44.61 38.21
CA GLU A 38 4.59 44.11 39.01
C GLU A 38 3.37 43.61 38.19
N ASN A 39 2.95 42.35 38.46
CA ASN A 39 1.58 41.74 38.51
C ASN A 39 0.62 41.77 37.28
N PRO A 40 -0.36 40.82 37.09
CA PRO A 40 -0.93 39.87 38.07
C PRO A 40 -1.20 38.41 37.58
N SER A 41 -1.66 37.57 38.53
CA SER A 41 -2.23 36.19 38.38
C SER A 41 -1.30 34.98 38.61
N PHE A 42 -0.42 35.10 39.60
CA PHE A 42 0.40 34.00 40.14
C PHE A 42 -0.38 32.98 41.01
N GLY A 43 -1.61 32.60 40.63
CA GLY A 43 -2.46 31.76 41.49
C GLY A 43 -2.86 30.40 40.93
N LYS A 44 -2.76 30.19 39.61
CA LYS A 44 -3.37 29.02 38.95
C LYS A 44 -2.39 27.90 38.61
N TYR A 45 -1.10 28.21 38.50
CA TYR A 45 -0.07 27.28 38.02
C TYR A 45 1.07 27.06 39.01
N GLU A 46 0.99 27.62 40.22
CA GLU A 46 2.05 27.54 41.23
C GLU A 46 2.32 26.09 41.69
N ARG A 47 1.29 25.23 41.71
CA ARG A 47 1.45 23.77 41.91
C ARG A 47 2.17 23.04 40.78
N LEU A 48 2.24 23.61 39.57
CA LEU A 48 2.97 23.01 38.44
C LEU A 48 4.45 23.43 38.44
N LEU A 49 4.78 24.50 39.16
CA LEU A 49 6.13 25.06 39.25
C LEU A 49 6.82 24.76 40.58
N SER A 50 6.16 24.03 41.49
CA SER A 50 6.75 23.58 42.76
C SER A 50 7.98 22.69 42.50
N GLY A 51 8.99 22.73 43.38
CA GLY A 51 10.26 21.99 43.22
C GLY A 51 10.15 20.46 43.15
N ASP A 52 8.95 19.91 43.36
CA ASP A 52 8.62 18.48 43.20
C ASP A 52 8.00 18.17 41.81
N SER A 53 7.91 19.18 40.93
CA SER A 53 7.43 18.99 39.55
C SER A 53 8.57 18.48 38.67
N ARG A 54 8.35 17.32 38.04
CA ARG A 54 9.28 16.79 37.04
C ARG A 54 9.39 17.78 35.88
N ARG A 55 10.55 18.42 35.76
CA ARG A 55 10.88 19.28 34.62
C ARG A 55 11.13 18.40 33.40
N PHE A 56 10.19 18.40 32.45
CA PHE A 56 10.39 17.72 31.17
C PHE A 56 10.80 18.74 30.10
N LYS A 57 11.89 18.44 29.37
CA LYS A 57 12.26 19.21 28.18
C LYS A 57 11.24 18.90 27.07
N LEU A 58 10.53 19.93 26.60
CA LEU A 58 9.52 19.80 25.55
C LEU A 58 10.07 19.11 24.29
N SER A 59 11.30 19.46 23.89
CA SER A 59 12.00 18.83 22.77
C SER A 59 12.19 17.31 22.95
N GLY A 60 12.55 16.87 24.16
CA GLY A 60 12.68 15.46 24.49
C GLY A 60 11.33 14.72 24.44
N MET A 61 10.26 15.36 24.93
CA MET A 61 8.91 14.79 24.87
C MET A 61 8.44 14.60 23.42
N PHE A 62 8.59 15.64 22.57
CA PHE A 62 8.21 15.55 21.16
C PHE A 62 9.02 14.49 20.41
N LYS A 63 10.34 14.41 20.64
CA LYS A 63 11.18 13.36 20.04
C LYS A 63 10.66 11.96 20.39
N ASN A 64 10.39 11.70 21.67
CA ASN A 64 9.94 10.39 22.12
C ASN A 64 8.55 10.04 21.57
N TRP A 65 7.58 10.96 21.68
CA TRP A 65 6.23 10.75 21.16
C TRP A 65 6.21 10.54 19.64
N PHE A 66 7.03 11.29 18.92
CA PHE A 66 7.15 11.13 17.47
C PHE A 66 7.77 9.77 17.10
N LEU A 67 8.80 9.32 17.83
CA LEU A 67 9.41 8.01 17.61
C LEU A 67 8.45 6.86 17.92
N ASP A 68 7.70 6.94 19.02
CA ASP A 68 6.71 5.92 19.40
C ASP A 68 5.60 5.82 18.34
N TYR A 69 5.05 6.96 17.93
CA TYR A 69 4.03 7.01 16.89
C TYR A 69 4.56 6.50 15.54
N SER A 70 5.76 6.92 15.14
CA SER A 70 6.37 6.51 13.87
C SER A 70 6.63 5.01 13.84
N SER A 71 7.20 4.47 14.92
CA SER A 71 7.47 3.03 15.06
C SER A 71 6.18 2.22 14.98
N TYR A 72 5.13 2.66 15.69
CA TYR A 72 3.82 2.02 15.62
C TYR A 72 3.22 2.06 14.19
N VAL A 73 3.26 3.19 13.51
CA VAL A 73 2.69 3.31 12.15
C VAL A 73 3.45 2.44 11.15
N ILE A 74 4.78 2.35 11.26
CA ILE A 74 5.61 1.52 10.38
C ILE A 74 5.34 0.04 10.64
N LEU A 75 5.54 -0.43 11.88
CA LEU A 75 5.52 -1.85 12.22
C LEU A 75 4.11 -2.43 12.32
N GLN A 76 3.15 -1.65 12.81
CA GLN A 76 1.83 -2.16 13.21
C GLN A 76 0.69 -1.70 12.29
N ARG A 77 0.98 -1.00 11.17
CA ARG A 77 -0.07 -0.49 10.29
C ARG A 77 0.25 -0.51 8.80
N ALA A 78 1.32 0.15 8.38
CA ALA A 78 1.48 0.54 6.98
C ALA A 78 2.20 -0.51 6.13
N VAL A 79 3.18 -1.21 6.69
CA VAL A 79 4.08 -2.11 5.96
C VAL A 79 3.67 -3.57 6.20
N PRO A 80 3.63 -4.44 5.17
CA PRO A 80 3.31 -5.86 5.34
C PRO A 80 4.47 -6.62 5.99
N HIS A 81 4.18 -7.77 6.61
CA HIS A 81 5.22 -8.70 7.04
C HIS A 81 5.77 -9.52 5.86
N ILE A 82 7.05 -9.88 5.88
CA ILE A 82 7.67 -10.64 4.80
C ILE A 82 7.11 -12.06 4.66
N VAL A 83 6.77 -12.71 5.78
CA VAL A 83 6.36 -14.13 5.80
C VAL A 83 4.98 -14.34 5.19
N ASP A 84 3.98 -13.54 5.58
CA ASP A 84 2.60 -13.71 5.11
C ASP A 84 2.15 -12.67 4.09
N GLY A 85 2.90 -11.58 3.93
CA GLY A 85 2.54 -10.49 3.05
C GLY A 85 1.40 -9.61 3.54
N LEU A 86 0.97 -9.76 4.79
CA LEU A 86 -0.22 -9.09 5.33
C LEU A 86 0.15 -7.95 6.27
N LYS A 87 -0.68 -6.91 6.24
CA LYS A 87 -0.70 -5.89 7.30
C LYS A 87 -1.44 -6.44 8.53
N PRO A 88 -1.19 -5.93 9.74
CA PRO A 88 -1.83 -6.45 10.95
C PRO A 88 -3.36 -6.47 10.89
N VAL A 89 -4.00 -5.43 10.34
CA VAL A 89 -5.47 -5.41 10.18
C VAL A 89 -5.98 -6.53 9.25
N GLN A 90 -5.27 -6.82 8.17
CA GLN A 90 -5.63 -7.88 7.22
C GLN A 90 -5.49 -9.27 7.87
N ARG A 91 -4.39 -9.49 8.59
CA ARG A 91 -4.14 -10.72 9.36
C ARG A 91 -5.23 -10.98 10.40
N ARG A 92 -5.59 -9.95 11.16
CA ARG A 92 -6.63 -10.02 12.21
C ARG A 92 -8.01 -10.30 11.64
N VAL A 93 -8.35 -9.69 10.49
CA VAL A 93 -9.60 -9.98 9.78
C VAL A 93 -9.65 -11.44 9.34
N LEU A 94 -8.59 -11.95 8.72
CA LEU A 94 -8.49 -13.35 8.28
C LEU A 94 -8.56 -14.33 9.46
N HIS A 95 -7.87 -14.02 10.57
CA HIS A 95 -7.94 -14.80 11.81
C HIS A 95 -9.36 -14.84 12.39
N ALA A 96 -10.03 -13.68 12.47
CA ALA A 96 -11.41 -13.61 12.94
C ALA A 96 -12.36 -14.43 12.06
N MET A 97 -12.18 -14.36 10.73
CA MET A 97 -12.93 -15.19 9.78
C MET A 97 -12.67 -16.69 9.97
N TYR A 98 -11.41 -17.09 10.19
CA TYR A 98 -11.05 -18.48 10.40
C TYR A 98 -11.64 -19.05 11.70
N ARG A 99 -11.64 -18.26 12.78
CA ARG A 99 -12.21 -18.67 14.08
C ARG A 99 -13.72 -18.87 14.05
N MET A 100 -14.44 -18.17 13.19
CA MET A 100 -15.89 -18.27 13.04
C MET A 100 -16.33 -19.18 11.91
N ASP A 101 -15.39 -19.71 11.12
CA ASP A 101 -15.70 -20.41 9.89
C ASP A 101 -16.51 -21.69 10.15
N ASP A 102 -17.73 -21.70 9.63
CA ASP A 102 -18.64 -22.85 9.64
C ASP A 102 -18.93 -23.36 8.21
N GLY A 103 -18.24 -22.79 7.21
CA GLY A 103 -18.43 -23.06 5.78
C GLY A 103 -19.55 -22.25 5.09
N ASN A 104 -20.40 -21.57 5.86
CA ASN A 104 -21.47 -20.73 5.33
C ASN A 104 -21.00 -19.29 5.14
N TYR A 105 -21.79 -18.54 4.37
CA TYR A 105 -21.61 -17.11 4.24
C TYR A 105 -21.97 -16.40 5.54
N THR A 106 -21.07 -15.55 6.02
CA THR A 106 -21.28 -14.74 7.22
C THR A 106 -21.44 -13.28 6.84
N LYS A 107 -22.40 -12.59 7.48
CA LYS A 107 -22.59 -11.14 7.32
C LYS A 107 -21.29 -10.40 7.65
N VAL A 108 -20.89 -9.49 6.78
CA VAL A 108 -19.64 -8.72 6.97
C VAL A 108 -19.69 -7.89 8.26
N ALA A 109 -20.86 -7.39 8.65
CA ALA A 109 -21.03 -6.72 9.95
C ALA A 109 -20.59 -7.59 11.15
N ASN A 110 -20.86 -8.90 11.10
CA ASN A 110 -20.43 -9.84 12.15
C ASN A 110 -18.92 -10.09 12.09
N ILE A 111 -18.36 -10.30 10.89
CA ILE A 111 -16.91 -10.46 10.69
C ILE A 111 -16.15 -9.25 11.26
N VAL A 112 -16.60 -8.03 10.94
CA VAL A 112 -16.01 -6.79 11.45
C VAL A 112 -16.09 -6.73 12.98
N GLY A 113 -17.25 -7.03 13.56
CA GLY A 113 -17.43 -7.04 15.02
C GLY A 113 -16.54 -8.06 15.74
N GLN A 114 -16.29 -9.22 15.14
CA GLN A 114 -15.37 -10.21 15.70
C GLN A 114 -13.90 -9.79 15.55
N ALA A 115 -13.53 -9.20 14.41
CA ALA A 115 -12.18 -8.68 14.19
C ALA A 115 -11.81 -7.55 15.16
N MET A 116 -12.79 -6.80 15.69
CA MET A 116 -12.54 -5.77 16.72
C MET A 116 -11.99 -6.33 18.03
N GLN A 117 -12.18 -7.62 18.33
CA GLN A 117 -11.56 -8.27 19.50
C GLN A 117 -10.03 -8.35 19.39
N TYR A 118 -9.50 -8.21 18.17
CA TYR A 118 -8.06 -8.23 17.87
C TYR A 118 -7.56 -6.85 17.41
N HIS A 119 -8.42 -6.05 16.77
CA HIS A 119 -8.08 -4.76 16.20
C HIS A 119 -8.85 -3.61 16.88
N PRO A 120 -8.28 -2.93 17.89
CA PRO A 120 -8.96 -1.89 18.68
C PRO A 120 -9.02 -0.54 17.94
N HIS A 121 -9.47 -0.56 16.69
CA HIS A 121 -9.64 0.62 15.83
C HIS A 121 -11.04 0.63 15.21
N GLY A 122 -11.38 1.73 14.54
CA GLY A 122 -12.71 1.92 13.96
C GLY A 122 -13.11 0.79 13.00
N ASP A 123 -14.37 0.38 13.07
CA ASP A 123 -15.02 -0.61 12.22
C ASP A 123 -14.81 -0.33 10.72
N ALA A 124 -14.83 0.95 10.31
CA ALA A 124 -14.58 1.38 8.95
C ALA A 124 -13.20 0.94 8.41
N SER A 125 -12.16 0.95 9.26
CA SER A 125 -10.81 0.53 8.86
C SER A 125 -10.71 -0.98 8.62
N ILE A 126 -11.39 -1.76 9.46
CA ILE A 126 -11.49 -3.21 9.36
C ILE A 126 -12.31 -3.60 8.12
N LEU A 127 -13.44 -2.93 7.91
CA LEU A 127 -14.26 -3.10 6.72
C LEU A 127 -13.46 -2.82 5.45
N GLY A 128 -12.71 -1.70 5.42
CA GLY A 128 -11.87 -1.35 4.27
C GLY A 128 -10.82 -2.44 3.97
N ALA A 129 -10.16 -2.97 4.99
CA ALA A 129 -9.20 -4.06 4.83
C ALA A 129 -9.86 -5.34 4.31
N LEU A 130 -11.02 -5.70 4.84
CA LEU A 130 -11.81 -6.87 4.41
C LEU A 130 -12.27 -6.73 2.96
N VAL A 131 -12.81 -5.57 2.58
CA VAL A 131 -13.25 -5.31 1.20
C VAL A 131 -12.08 -5.38 0.23
N GLN A 132 -10.92 -4.80 0.57
CA GLN A 132 -9.72 -4.90 -0.26
C GLN A 132 -9.23 -6.34 -0.44
N LEU A 133 -9.28 -7.18 0.61
CA LEU A 133 -8.95 -8.60 0.49
C LEU A 133 -9.99 -9.36 -0.34
N GLY A 134 -11.28 -9.04 -0.18
CA GLY A 134 -12.40 -9.62 -0.91
C GLY A 134 -12.35 -9.34 -2.41
N GLN A 135 -12.08 -8.10 -2.79
CA GLN A 135 -11.97 -7.68 -4.20
C GLN A 135 -10.82 -8.37 -4.96
N LYS A 136 -9.82 -8.93 -4.25
CA LYS A 136 -8.75 -9.73 -4.86
C LYS A 136 -9.21 -11.15 -5.24
N GLY A 137 -10.35 -11.63 -4.74
CA GLY A 137 -10.98 -12.89 -5.13
C GLY A 137 -10.23 -14.18 -4.78
N LEU A 138 -9.06 -14.10 -4.12
CA LEU A 138 -8.21 -15.26 -3.84
C LEU A 138 -8.54 -15.91 -2.48
N LEU A 139 -8.60 -15.10 -1.42
CA LEU A 139 -8.71 -15.60 -0.04
C LEU A 139 -10.14 -15.62 0.49
N ILE A 140 -10.98 -14.76 -0.06
CA ILE A 140 -12.32 -14.47 0.44
C ILE A 140 -13.30 -14.64 -0.71
N ASP A 141 -14.31 -15.47 -0.47
CA ASP A 141 -15.46 -15.66 -1.35
C ASP A 141 -16.54 -14.66 -0.94
N CYS A 142 -17.03 -13.86 -1.87
CA CYS A 142 -17.80 -12.65 -1.62
C CYS A 142 -19.19 -12.73 -2.24
N GLN A 143 -20.22 -12.40 -1.45
CA GLN A 143 -21.60 -12.30 -1.90
C GLN A 143 -22.17 -10.90 -1.67
N GLY A 144 -22.90 -10.38 -2.67
CA GLY A 144 -23.46 -9.03 -2.69
C GLY A 144 -22.59 -8.02 -3.43
N ASN A 145 -22.85 -6.72 -3.25
CA ASN A 145 -22.08 -5.66 -3.91
C ASN A 145 -20.85 -5.24 -3.07
N TRP A 146 -19.67 -5.72 -3.49
CA TRP A 146 -18.38 -5.44 -2.86
C TRP A 146 -17.64 -4.23 -3.46
N GLY A 147 -18.32 -3.42 -4.28
CA GLY A 147 -17.72 -2.33 -5.03
C GLY A 147 -17.08 -2.81 -6.33
N ASN A 148 -16.50 -1.88 -7.08
CA ASN A 148 -15.94 -2.17 -8.39
C ASN A 148 -14.56 -1.49 -8.53
N ILE A 149 -13.53 -2.30 -8.78
CA ILE A 149 -12.14 -1.83 -8.91
C ILE A 149 -11.93 -0.96 -10.16
N PHE A 150 -12.75 -1.12 -11.19
CA PHE A 150 -12.65 -0.36 -12.44
C PHE A 150 -13.29 1.01 -12.30
N THR A 151 -14.51 1.10 -11.77
CA THR A 151 -15.21 2.38 -11.62
C THR A 151 -14.77 3.13 -10.36
N GLY A 152 -14.31 2.43 -9.32
CA GLY A 152 -14.05 2.98 -8.00
C GLY A 152 -15.29 3.07 -7.12
N ASP A 153 -16.39 2.43 -7.52
CA ASP A 153 -17.62 2.41 -6.72
C ASP A 153 -17.39 1.70 -5.39
N SER A 154 -17.89 2.32 -4.32
CA SER A 154 -17.78 1.78 -2.96
C SER A 154 -18.64 0.54 -2.77
N ASN A 155 -18.24 -0.32 -1.83
CA ASN A 155 -19.04 -1.46 -1.42
C ASN A 155 -20.35 -1.05 -0.74
N ALA A 156 -21.34 -1.93 -0.77
CA ALA A 156 -22.55 -1.76 0.01
C ALA A 156 -22.27 -1.87 1.52
N ALA A 157 -23.21 -1.36 2.33
CA ALA A 157 -23.05 -1.39 3.78
C ALA A 157 -22.88 -2.83 4.31
N PRO A 158 -22.08 -3.04 5.39
CA PRO A 158 -21.71 -4.38 5.92
C PRO A 158 -22.86 -5.33 6.23
N ARG A 159 -24.07 -4.82 6.44
CA ARG A 159 -25.28 -5.59 6.70
C ARG A 159 -25.87 -6.26 5.45
N TYR A 160 -25.51 -5.79 4.25
CA TYR A 160 -26.04 -6.27 2.97
C TYR A 160 -25.09 -7.21 2.22
N ILE A 161 -23.82 -7.28 2.64
CA ILE A 161 -22.80 -8.13 2.02
C ILE A 161 -22.38 -9.24 2.97
N GLU A 162 -21.96 -10.35 2.38
CA GLU A 162 -21.55 -11.56 3.08
C GLU A 162 -20.23 -12.08 2.52
N ALA A 163 -19.45 -12.74 3.36
CA ALA A 163 -18.19 -13.35 2.97
C ALA A 163 -17.95 -14.66 3.72
N ARG A 164 -17.08 -15.49 3.15
CA ARG A 164 -16.47 -16.66 3.78
C ARG A 164 -15.05 -16.85 3.26
N LEU A 165 -14.25 -17.67 3.95
CA LEU A 165 -12.93 -18.05 3.44
C LEU A 165 -13.06 -19.01 2.25
N THR A 166 -12.23 -18.82 1.23
CA THR A 166 -12.12 -19.78 0.12
C THR A 166 -11.49 -21.08 0.61
N LYS A 167 -11.68 -22.19 -0.12
CA LYS A 167 -10.98 -23.45 0.17
C LYS A 167 -9.45 -23.26 0.14
N PHE A 168 -8.98 -22.49 -0.84
CA PHE A 168 -7.57 -22.13 -0.96
C PHE A 168 -7.06 -21.43 0.30
N ALA A 169 -7.76 -20.42 0.82
CA ALA A 169 -7.34 -19.73 2.03
C ALA A 169 -7.20 -20.69 3.22
N LYS A 170 -8.18 -21.57 3.44
CA LYS A 170 -8.16 -22.53 4.55
C LYS A 170 -6.94 -23.45 4.53
N GLU A 171 -6.55 -23.92 3.34
CA GLU A 171 -5.44 -24.88 3.17
C GLU A 171 -4.06 -24.22 3.11
N VAL A 172 -3.99 -22.98 2.61
CA VAL A 172 -2.71 -22.33 2.28
C VAL A 172 -2.30 -21.29 3.32
N VAL A 173 -3.26 -20.60 3.96
CA VAL A 173 -2.97 -19.47 4.86
C VAL A 173 -2.87 -19.91 6.32
N PHE A 174 -3.62 -20.93 6.73
CA PHE A 174 -3.77 -21.29 8.14
C PHE A 174 -3.17 -22.66 8.46
N ASP A 175 -2.43 -22.71 9.56
CA ASP A 175 -1.97 -23.96 10.17
C ASP A 175 -1.76 -23.72 11.67
N PRO A 176 -2.75 -24.05 12.52
CA PRO A 176 -2.68 -23.76 13.96
C PRO A 176 -1.50 -24.43 14.69
N GLU A 177 -0.98 -25.55 14.17
CA GLU A 177 0.06 -26.34 14.84
C GLU A 177 1.43 -25.65 14.78
N ILE A 178 1.70 -24.90 13.70
CA ILE A 178 2.97 -24.19 13.47
C ILE A 178 2.83 -22.66 13.59
N THR A 179 1.62 -22.16 13.85
CA THR A 179 1.38 -20.73 14.02
C THR A 179 1.96 -20.24 15.35
N ASN A 180 2.75 -19.17 15.30
CA ASN A 180 3.22 -18.47 16.49
C ASN A 180 2.15 -17.50 17.00
N TRP A 181 1.79 -17.63 18.27
CA TRP A 181 0.70 -16.89 18.90
C TRP A 181 1.20 -15.79 19.83
N MET A 182 0.44 -14.69 19.88
CA MET A 182 0.58 -13.64 20.88
C MET A 182 -0.78 -13.31 21.50
N ASN A 183 -0.76 -12.67 22.68
CA ASN A 183 -2.00 -12.22 23.30
C ASN A 183 -2.59 -11.02 22.54
N SER A 184 -3.91 -10.95 22.49
CA SER A 184 -4.63 -9.76 22.02
C SER A 184 -4.33 -8.54 22.88
N TYR A 185 -4.67 -7.35 22.39
CA TYR A 185 -4.43 -6.08 23.09
C TYR A 185 -5.07 -6.00 24.50
N ASP A 186 -6.15 -6.76 24.74
CA ASP A 186 -6.84 -6.84 26.03
C ASP A 186 -6.48 -8.11 26.84
N GLY A 187 -5.60 -8.95 26.30
CA GLY A 187 -5.13 -10.20 26.94
C GLY A 187 -6.17 -11.31 27.03
N ARG A 188 -7.36 -11.17 26.42
CA ARG A 188 -8.44 -12.17 26.54
C ARG A 188 -8.40 -13.26 25.47
N ASN A 189 -7.79 -12.97 24.32
CA ASN A 189 -7.71 -13.86 23.19
C ASN A 189 -6.25 -14.03 22.73
N GLN A 190 -6.04 -15.00 21.84
CA GLN A 190 -4.77 -15.16 21.12
C GLN A 190 -4.94 -14.78 19.65
N GLU A 191 -3.94 -14.10 19.10
CA GLU A 191 -3.83 -13.76 17.69
C GLU A 191 -2.49 -14.24 17.11
N PRO A 192 -2.45 -14.58 15.81
CA PRO A 192 -1.19 -14.95 15.16
C PRO A 192 -0.27 -13.73 15.06
N ILE A 193 1.00 -13.90 15.38
CA ILE A 193 2.05 -12.91 15.07
C ILE A 193 2.13 -12.75 13.56
N GLU A 194 2.21 -13.88 12.86
CA GLU A 194 2.20 -14.06 11.42
C GLU A 194 1.43 -15.32 11.05
N LEU A 195 0.92 -15.39 9.82
CA LEU A 195 0.27 -16.60 9.30
C LEU A 195 1.28 -17.46 8.54
N PRO A 196 1.27 -18.80 8.71
CA PRO A 196 2.21 -19.70 8.04
C PRO A 196 1.80 -19.96 6.59
N VAL A 197 1.84 -18.91 5.76
CA VAL A 197 1.33 -18.96 4.39
C VAL A 197 2.26 -19.80 3.50
N ARG A 198 1.71 -20.84 2.85
CA ARG A 198 2.46 -21.80 2.03
C ARG A 198 2.63 -21.38 0.56
N PHE A 199 2.36 -20.12 0.25
CA PHE A 199 2.35 -19.55 -1.09
C PHE A 199 2.82 -18.09 -1.00
N PRO A 200 3.58 -17.55 -2.00
CA PRO A 200 4.05 -16.16 -2.02
C PRO A 200 2.89 -15.15 -2.21
N LEU A 201 2.04 -15.05 -1.19
CA LEU A 201 0.81 -14.26 -1.20
C LEU A 201 1.09 -12.76 -1.36
N LEU A 202 2.17 -12.27 -0.74
CA LEU A 202 2.63 -10.89 -0.86
C LEU A 202 2.80 -10.48 -2.33
N LEU A 203 3.50 -11.31 -3.11
CA LEU A 203 3.80 -11.03 -4.51
C LEU A 203 2.58 -11.23 -5.40
N ALA A 204 1.76 -12.26 -5.12
CA ALA A 204 0.56 -12.52 -5.89
C ALA A 204 -0.46 -11.38 -5.78
N GLN A 205 -0.61 -10.84 -4.57
CA GLN A 205 -1.63 -9.83 -4.29
C GLN A 205 -1.15 -8.39 -4.42
N GLY A 206 0.17 -8.18 -4.34
CA GLY A 206 0.75 -6.86 -4.16
C GLY A 206 0.29 -6.16 -2.88
N THR A 207 0.92 -5.03 -2.59
CA THR A 207 0.53 -4.17 -1.46
C THR A 207 0.96 -2.74 -1.69
N GLU A 208 0.23 -1.82 -1.09
CA GLU A 208 0.61 -0.41 -1.05
C GLU A 208 0.36 0.13 0.35
N GLY A 209 1.33 0.84 0.91
CA GLY A 209 1.27 1.39 2.25
C GLY A 209 2.19 2.57 2.41
N ILE A 210 1.68 3.64 3.02
CA ILE A 210 2.45 4.85 3.31
C ILE A 210 2.64 4.90 4.82
N ALA A 211 3.90 4.91 5.25
CA ALA A 211 4.31 5.02 6.65
C ALA A 211 4.97 6.37 6.91
N VAL A 212 5.47 6.59 8.12
CA VAL A 212 6.21 7.81 8.44
C VAL A 212 7.60 7.72 7.82
N GLY A 213 7.93 8.64 6.91
CA GLY A 213 9.24 8.71 6.25
C GLY A 213 9.51 7.65 5.17
N MET A 214 8.58 6.73 4.91
CA MET A 214 8.75 5.67 3.91
C MET A 214 7.41 5.22 3.30
N ALA A 215 7.49 4.50 2.20
CA ALA A 215 6.34 3.85 1.56
C ALA A 215 6.73 2.44 1.12
N SER A 216 5.76 1.54 1.10
CA SER A 216 5.86 0.21 0.49
C SER A 216 4.91 0.17 -0.70
N LYS A 217 5.42 -0.22 -1.86
CA LYS A 217 4.64 -0.43 -3.09
C LYS A 217 5.17 -1.66 -3.82
N ILE A 218 4.53 -2.78 -3.57
CA ILE A 218 4.84 -4.08 -4.18
C ILE A 218 3.75 -4.37 -5.20
N LEU A 219 4.15 -4.59 -6.46
CA LEU A 219 3.22 -4.82 -7.56
C LEU A 219 2.77 -6.30 -7.58
N PRO A 220 1.51 -6.59 -7.96
CA PRO A 220 1.01 -7.95 -8.07
C PRO A 220 1.69 -8.72 -9.21
N HIS A 221 1.76 -10.04 -9.08
CA HIS A 221 2.35 -10.97 -10.05
C HIS A 221 1.38 -12.12 -10.34
N ASN A 222 1.58 -12.78 -11.47
CA ASN A 222 0.72 -13.89 -11.88
C ASN A 222 0.90 -15.10 -10.95
N PHE A 223 -0.22 -15.72 -10.57
CA PHE A 223 -0.23 -16.88 -9.68
C PHE A 223 0.60 -18.05 -10.20
N ASN A 224 0.46 -18.40 -11.49
CA ASN A 224 1.15 -19.56 -12.07
C ASN A 224 2.65 -19.27 -12.25
N GLU A 225 2.99 -18.06 -12.68
CA GLU A 225 4.41 -17.66 -12.83
C GLU A 225 5.14 -17.68 -11.49
N LEU A 226 4.47 -17.31 -10.40
CA LEU A 226 5.05 -17.41 -9.06
C LEU A 226 5.33 -18.86 -8.65
N LEU A 227 4.42 -19.80 -8.95
CA LEU A 227 4.66 -21.23 -8.69
C LEU A 227 5.82 -21.76 -9.52
N ASP A 228 5.84 -21.46 -10.83
CA ASP A 228 6.93 -21.87 -11.71
C ASP A 228 8.27 -21.28 -11.27
N ALA A 229 8.28 -20.01 -10.81
CA ALA A 229 9.46 -19.37 -10.26
C ALA A 229 9.91 -20.02 -8.96
N SER A 230 8.99 -20.30 -8.02
CA SER A 230 9.32 -21.02 -6.78
C SER A 230 9.96 -22.38 -7.04
N ILE A 231 9.43 -23.14 -8.01
CA ILE A 231 10.02 -24.43 -8.42
C ILE A 231 11.43 -24.22 -8.99
N LYS A 232 11.60 -23.27 -9.91
CA LYS A 232 12.92 -22.96 -10.50
C LYS A 232 13.95 -22.52 -9.46
N ILE A 233 13.55 -21.74 -8.45
CA ILE A 233 14.42 -21.34 -7.34
C ILE A 233 14.93 -22.56 -6.59
N LEU A 234 14.04 -23.49 -6.24
CA LEU A 234 14.41 -24.73 -5.53
C LEU A 234 15.32 -25.64 -6.36
N GLU A 235 15.16 -25.63 -7.68
CA GLU A 235 16.02 -26.36 -8.63
C GLU A 235 17.33 -25.62 -8.98
N GLY A 236 17.54 -24.40 -8.47
CA GLY A 236 18.71 -23.57 -8.81
C GLY A 236 18.73 -23.09 -10.27
N LYS A 237 17.56 -23.03 -10.93
CA LYS A 237 17.42 -22.60 -12.33
C LYS A 237 17.12 -21.10 -12.43
N PRO A 238 17.52 -20.43 -13.52
CA PRO A 238 17.17 -19.04 -13.75
C PRO A 238 15.66 -18.91 -13.96
N TYR A 239 15.10 -17.81 -13.46
CA TYR A 239 13.70 -17.44 -13.60
C TYR A 239 13.58 -15.94 -13.78
N GLU A 240 12.45 -15.53 -14.33
CA GLU A 240 12.08 -14.14 -14.49
C GLU A 240 10.58 -14.03 -14.28
N ILE A 241 10.16 -13.04 -13.49
CA ILE A 241 8.76 -12.75 -13.22
C ILE A 241 8.55 -11.25 -13.38
N TYR A 242 7.37 -10.90 -13.89
CA TYR A 242 6.98 -9.53 -14.11
C TYR A 242 5.63 -9.25 -13.46
N PRO A 243 5.34 -7.97 -13.15
CA PRO A 243 4.03 -7.61 -12.62
C PRO A 243 2.89 -8.01 -13.56
N ASP A 244 1.83 -8.54 -12.98
CA ASP A 244 0.58 -8.87 -13.66
C ASP A 244 -0.57 -8.18 -12.93
N PHE A 245 -1.31 -7.34 -13.64
CA PHE A 245 -2.25 -6.41 -13.03
C PHE A 245 -3.70 -6.90 -13.18
N PRO A 246 -4.52 -6.86 -12.11
CA PRO A 246 -5.92 -7.28 -12.19
C PRO A 246 -6.77 -6.39 -13.10
N THR A 247 -6.29 -5.18 -13.44
CA THR A 247 -6.93 -4.26 -14.37
C THR A 247 -6.63 -4.56 -15.84
N GLY A 248 -5.76 -5.54 -16.12
CA GLY A 248 -5.18 -5.78 -17.43
C GLY A 248 -4.30 -4.62 -17.88
N GLY A 249 -4.44 -4.24 -19.14
CA GLY A 249 -3.71 -3.16 -19.78
C GLY A 249 -2.43 -3.66 -20.44
N LEU A 250 -1.53 -2.71 -20.70
CA LEU A 250 -0.19 -2.99 -21.19
C LEU A 250 0.82 -2.47 -20.16
N ALA A 251 1.90 -3.22 -19.96
CA ALA A 251 2.98 -2.84 -19.05
C ALA A 251 4.34 -2.94 -19.77
N ASP A 252 5.15 -1.90 -19.64
CA ASP A 252 6.57 -1.92 -19.98
C ASP A 252 7.38 -1.99 -18.69
N CYS A 253 7.94 -3.18 -18.47
CA CYS A 253 8.71 -3.55 -17.28
C CYS A 253 10.23 -3.46 -17.51
N SER A 254 10.69 -2.86 -18.61
CA SER A 254 12.13 -2.75 -18.94
C SER A 254 12.95 -2.06 -17.85
N LYS A 255 12.33 -1.16 -17.09
CA LYS A 255 12.95 -0.44 -15.96
C LYS A 255 12.46 -0.92 -14.60
N TYR A 256 11.82 -2.09 -14.52
CA TYR A 256 11.20 -2.58 -13.27
C TYR A 256 12.20 -2.76 -12.12
N ASN A 257 13.47 -3.05 -12.45
CA ASN A 257 14.55 -3.26 -11.47
C ASN A 257 14.15 -4.26 -10.36
N LYS A 258 13.45 -5.35 -10.73
CA LYS A 258 12.97 -6.39 -9.82
C LYS A 258 12.19 -5.82 -8.61
N GLY A 259 11.43 -4.74 -8.81
CA GLY A 259 10.64 -4.10 -7.75
C GLY A 259 11.43 -3.27 -6.74
N ARG A 260 12.74 -3.08 -6.93
CA ARG A 260 13.57 -2.22 -6.06
C ARG A 260 13.20 -0.75 -6.22
N ARG A 261 13.46 0.02 -5.15
CA ARG A 261 13.40 1.48 -5.18
C ARG A 261 14.26 2.03 -6.32
N GLY A 262 13.74 3.00 -7.05
CA GLY A 262 14.37 3.56 -8.25
C GLY A 262 14.01 2.84 -9.55
N GLY A 263 13.33 1.70 -9.47
CA GLY A 263 12.67 1.10 -10.63
C GLY A 263 11.46 1.92 -11.11
N SER A 264 10.97 1.60 -12.30
CA SER A 264 9.74 2.15 -12.86
C SER A 264 9.06 1.16 -13.81
N VAL A 265 7.75 1.06 -13.72
CA VAL A 265 6.90 0.32 -14.67
C VAL A 265 5.98 1.32 -15.34
N LYS A 266 6.00 1.36 -16.67
CA LYS A 266 5.06 2.16 -17.43
C LYS A 266 3.83 1.32 -17.72
N VAL A 267 2.67 1.74 -17.26
CA VAL A 267 1.39 1.06 -17.50
C VAL A 267 0.53 1.90 -18.44
N ARG A 268 -0.21 1.24 -19.34
CA ARG A 268 -1.04 1.85 -20.36
C ARG A 268 -2.40 1.19 -20.45
N ALA A 269 -3.38 1.99 -20.85
CA ALA A 269 -4.70 1.53 -21.21
C ALA A 269 -4.64 0.73 -22.52
N ARG A 270 -5.46 -0.31 -22.66
CA ARG A 270 -5.69 -0.95 -23.95
C ARG A 270 -6.75 -0.16 -24.71
N ILE A 271 -6.37 0.36 -25.87
CA ILE A 271 -7.24 1.18 -26.71
C ILE A 271 -7.40 0.52 -28.07
N GLU A 272 -8.65 0.21 -28.43
CA GLU A 272 -9.02 -0.45 -29.67
C GLU A 272 -9.71 0.51 -30.62
N LYS A 273 -9.44 0.36 -31.92
CA LYS A 273 -10.09 1.14 -32.98
C LYS A 273 -11.35 0.41 -33.42
N ILE A 274 -12.51 0.96 -33.08
CA ILE A 274 -13.81 0.41 -33.49
C ILE A 274 -14.10 0.81 -34.94
N ASP A 275 -14.01 2.11 -35.23
CA ASP A 275 -14.24 2.65 -36.56
C ASP A 275 -13.41 3.94 -36.79
N ARG A 276 -13.66 4.65 -37.90
CA ARG A 276 -12.91 5.87 -38.27
C ARG A 276 -13.06 7.04 -37.28
N ASN A 277 -14.15 7.08 -36.53
CA ASN A 277 -14.51 8.15 -35.61
C ASN A 277 -14.75 7.65 -34.17
N THR A 278 -14.53 6.37 -33.88
CA THR A 278 -14.78 5.78 -32.55
C THR A 278 -13.62 4.88 -32.14
N ILE A 279 -13.11 5.11 -30.93
CA ILE A 279 -12.16 4.23 -30.24
C ILE A 279 -12.77 3.77 -28.91
N ALA A 280 -12.36 2.59 -28.44
CA ALA A 280 -12.81 2.02 -27.17
C ALA A 280 -11.61 1.78 -26.26
N ILE A 281 -11.71 2.20 -25.00
CA ILE A 281 -10.78 1.77 -23.96
C ILE A 281 -11.36 0.52 -23.32
N THR A 282 -10.66 -0.60 -23.47
CA THR A 282 -11.12 -1.94 -23.02
C THR A 282 -10.42 -2.41 -21.76
N GLU A 283 -9.30 -1.79 -21.39
CA GLU A 283 -8.57 -2.03 -20.14
C GLU A 283 -7.94 -0.72 -19.65
N ILE A 284 -7.90 -0.49 -18.34
CA ILE A 284 -7.35 0.72 -17.74
C ILE A 284 -5.97 0.46 -17.09
N PRO A 285 -5.10 1.50 -16.99
CA PRO A 285 -3.84 1.36 -16.29
C PRO A 285 -4.04 1.04 -14.80
N TYR A 286 -3.13 0.23 -14.25
CA TYR A 286 -3.19 -0.15 -12.84
C TYR A 286 -3.13 1.08 -11.91
N GLY A 287 -4.00 1.09 -10.89
CA GLY A 287 -4.14 2.21 -9.95
C GLY A 287 -4.98 3.38 -10.46
N LYS A 288 -5.68 3.24 -11.59
CA LYS A 288 -6.66 4.21 -12.10
C LYS A 288 -8.06 3.61 -12.10
N THR A 289 -9.05 4.48 -12.08
CA THR A 289 -10.47 4.13 -12.27
C THR A 289 -11.00 4.77 -13.56
N THR A 290 -12.12 4.28 -14.09
CA THR A 290 -12.76 4.85 -15.29
C THR A 290 -13.11 6.32 -15.07
N HIS A 291 -13.68 6.67 -13.92
CA HIS A 291 -13.95 8.06 -13.54
C HIS A 291 -12.69 8.93 -13.56
N ALA A 292 -11.60 8.49 -12.92
CA ALA A 292 -10.35 9.26 -12.88
C ALA A 292 -9.71 9.41 -14.28
N LEU A 293 -9.81 8.36 -15.11
CA LEU A 293 -9.32 8.35 -16.48
C LEU A 293 -10.12 9.33 -17.36
N ILE A 294 -11.45 9.26 -17.30
CA ILE A 294 -12.36 10.16 -18.03
C ILE A 294 -12.13 11.61 -17.61
N ASP A 295 -11.97 11.89 -16.32
CA ASP A 295 -11.65 13.23 -15.82
C ASP A 295 -10.32 13.75 -16.38
N SER A 296 -9.30 12.88 -16.47
CA SER A 296 -7.99 13.23 -17.06
C SER A 296 -8.13 13.58 -18.55
N ILE A 297 -8.94 12.80 -19.28
CA ILE A 297 -9.26 13.03 -20.69
C ILE A 297 -10.01 14.37 -20.86
N LEU A 298 -11.03 14.64 -20.05
CA LEU A 298 -11.78 15.90 -20.11
C LEU A 298 -10.89 17.11 -19.81
N LYS A 299 -10.01 17.03 -18.81
CA LYS A 299 -9.03 18.07 -18.51
C LYS A 299 -8.07 18.32 -19.67
N ALA A 300 -7.62 17.28 -20.36
CA ALA A 300 -6.76 17.43 -21.54
C ALA A 300 -7.50 18.05 -22.73
N ARG A 301 -8.80 17.76 -22.88
CA ARG A 301 -9.68 18.38 -23.87
C ARG A 301 -9.83 19.87 -23.60
N ASP A 302 -10.09 20.26 -22.35
CA ASP A 302 -10.28 21.66 -21.96
C ASP A 302 -9.00 22.49 -22.16
N LYS A 303 -7.82 21.86 -21.98
CA LYS A 303 -6.51 22.46 -22.31
C LYS A 303 -6.21 22.50 -23.82
N GLY A 304 -7.12 22.03 -24.66
CA GLY A 304 -6.96 21.98 -26.11
C GLY A 304 -5.91 20.97 -26.61
N LYS A 305 -5.44 20.05 -25.76
CA LYS A 305 -4.43 19.04 -26.12
C LYS A 305 -5.01 17.91 -26.94
N ILE A 306 -6.28 17.58 -26.71
CA ILE A 306 -7.02 16.54 -27.43
C ILE A 306 -8.37 17.08 -27.88
N LYS A 307 -8.89 16.57 -29.02
CA LYS A 307 -10.24 16.92 -29.50
C LYS A 307 -11.13 15.69 -29.45
N ILE A 308 -12.17 15.76 -28.64
CA ILE A 308 -13.14 14.69 -28.43
C ILE A 308 -14.54 15.27 -28.60
N LYS A 309 -15.41 14.52 -29.28
CA LYS A 309 -16.81 14.89 -29.51
C LYS A 309 -17.67 14.47 -28.31
N LYS A 310 -17.57 13.21 -27.89
CA LYS A 310 -18.37 12.61 -26.80
C LYS A 310 -17.59 11.44 -26.18
N ILE A 311 -17.84 11.20 -24.89
CA ILE A 311 -17.35 10.02 -24.16
C ILE A 311 -18.59 9.32 -23.59
N GLU A 312 -18.65 8.00 -23.68
CA GLU A 312 -19.67 7.15 -23.08
C GLU A 312 -18.98 6.08 -22.22
N ASP A 313 -19.34 5.99 -20.94
CA ASP A 313 -18.85 4.94 -20.03
C ASP A 313 -19.93 3.87 -19.89
N MET A 314 -19.64 2.68 -20.41
CA MET A 314 -20.50 1.49 -20.36
C MET A 314 -19.89 0.40 -19.45
N THR A 315 -18.92 0.78 -18.61
CA THR A 315 -18.18 -0.14 -17.74
C THR A 315 -19.10 -0.86 -16.75
N THR A 316 -18.93 -2.18 -16.67
CA THR A 316 -19.62 -3.05 -15.70
C THR A 316 -18.60 -3.95 -15.02
N ASP A 317 -18.63 -5.27 -15.26
CA ASP A 317 -17.58 -6.22 -14.86
C ASP A 317 -16.35 -6.10 -15.76
N LYS A 318 -16.48 -5.45 -16.92
CA LYS A 318 -15.41 -5.13 -17.86
C LYS A 318 -15.42 -3.65 -18.18
N VAL A 319 -14.23 -3.09 -18.39
CA VAL A 319 -14.03 -1.71 -18.84
C VAL A 319 -14.54 -1.58 -20.26
N ASP A 320 -15.41 -0.58 -20.49
CA ASP A 320 -15.85 -0.21 -21.83
C ASP A 320 -16.13 1.30 -21.88
N ILE A 321 -15.13 2.06 -22.35
CA ILE A 321 -15.25 3.52 -22.51
C ILE A 321 -15.15 3.85 -23.99
N LEU A 322 -16.27 4.27 -24.58
CA LEU A 322 -16.32 4.71 -25.97
C LEU A 322 -15.97 6.19 -26.08
N ILE A 323 -15.03 6.50 -26.95
CA ILE A 323 -14.60 7.86 -27.24
C ILE A 323 -14.90 8.16 -28.70
N HIS A 324 -15.83 9.09 -28.91
CA HIS A 324 -16.16 9.58 -30.24
C HIS A 324 -15.28 10.77 -30.60
N ILE A 325 -14.63 10.67 -31.75
CA ILE A 325 -13.67 11.61 -32.29
C ILE A 325 -14.37 12.50 -33.34
N PRO A 326 -14.03 13.80 -33.45
CA PRO A 326 -14.53 14.65 -34.54
C PRO A 326 -14.15 14.14 -35.92
N ALA A 327 -15.03 14.34 -36.91
CA ALA A 327 -14.78 13.95 -38.29
C ALA A 327 -13.49 14.60 -38.85
N GLY A 328 -12.71 13.82 -39.59
CA GLY A 328 -11.46 14.27 -40.21
C GLY A 328 -10.21 14.17 -39.32
N MET A 329 -10.35 13.67 -38.09
CA MET A 329 -9.22 13.34 -37.21
C MET A 329 -8.86 11.85 -37.33
N SER A 330 -7.57 11.52 -37.24
CA SER A 330 -7.08 10.14 -37.28
C SER A 330 -7.20 9.49 -35.90
N PRO A 331 -7.82 8.30 -35.78
CA PRO A 331 -7.86 7.54 -34.54
C PRO A 331 -6.48 7.29 -33.94
N ASP A 332 -5.48 6.96 -34.76
CA ASP A 332 -4.10 6.71 -34.30
C ASP A 332 -3.48 7.94 -33.63
N LYS A 333 -3.63 9.12 -34.25
CA LYS A 333 -3.15 10.37 -33.64
C LYS A 333 -3.87 10.70 -32.34
N THR A 334 -5.16 10.36 -32.24
CA THR A 334 -5.92 10.54 -31.00
C THR A 334 -5.43 9.59 -29.91
N ILE A 335 -5.14 8.33 -30.25
CA ILE A 335 -4.57 7.33 -29.32
C ILE A 335 -3.21 7.82 -28.78
N ASP A 336 -2.31 8.27 -29.66
CA ASP A 336 -1.01 8.82 -29.25
C ASP A 336 -1.17 10.02 -28.31
N ALA A 337 -2.12 10.91 -28.62
CA ALA A 337 -2.40 12.08 -27.79
C ALA A 337 -3.03 11.69 -26.44
N LEU A 338 -3.86 10.65 -26.39
CA LEU A 338 -4.39 10.11 -25.14
C LEU A 338 -3.28 9.58 -24.26
N TYR A 339 -2.35 8.78 -24.79
CA TYR A 339 -1.20 8.32 -24.02
C TYR A 339 -0.29 9.47 -23.56
N ALA A 340 -0.08 10.49 -24.39
CA ALA A 340 0.84 11.59 -24.04
C ALA A 340 0.28 12.59 -23.03
N PHE A 341 -1.04 12.84 -23.04
CA PHE A 341 -1.64 13.97 -22.32
C PHE A 341 -2.69 13.58 -21.28
N THR A 342 -2.94 12.28 -21.09
CA THR A 342 -3.94 11.80 -20.14
C THR A 342 -3.41 10.65 -19.31
N ASP A 343 -4.18 10.23 -18.32
CA ASP A 343 -3.86 9.10 -17.46
C ASP A 343 -3.98 7.74 -18.18
N CYS A 344 -4.21 7.71 -19.50
CA CYS A 344 -4.14 6.49 -20.32
C CYS A 344 -2.74 5.87 -20.33
N GLU A 345 -1.71 6.63 -19.98
CA GLU A 345 -0.36 6.14 -19.69
C GLU A 345 0.08 6.74 -18.35
N CYS A 346 0.62 5.91 -17.46
CA CYS A 346 1.24 6.39 -16.23
C CYS A 346 2.44 5.54 -15.83
N ASN A 347 3.32 6.12 -15.01
CA ASN A 347 4.47 5.42 -14.46
C ASN A 347 4.20 5.06 -13.01
N ILE A 348 4.56 3.84 -12.64
CA ILE A 348 4.48 3.32 -11.28
C ILE A 348 5.91 3.09 -10.80
N ALA A 349 6.26 3.69 -9.66
CA ALA A 349 7.53 3.46 -8.99
C ALA A 349 7.33 2.36 -7.92
N PRO A 350 7.86 1.15 -8.11
CA PRO A 350 7.86 0.14 -7.06
C PRO A 350 8.80 0.55 -5.92
N ASN A 351 8.48 0.07 -4.73
CA ASN A 351 9.30 0.22 -3.54
C ASN A 351 9.01 -0.95 -2.58
N ALA A 352 9.67 -2.08 -2.79
CA ALA A 352 9.44 -3.28 -1.98
C ALA A 352 10.05 -3.13 -0.57
N CYS A 353 9.25 -2.58 0.34
CA CYS A 353 9.55 -2.48 1.76
C CYS A 353 8.64 -3.44 2.54
N VAL A 354 9.23 -4.26 3.41
CA VAL A 354 8.55 -5.27 4.22
C VAL A 354 9.07 -5.22 5.66
N ILE A 355 8.31 -5.76 6.61
CA ILE A 355 8.78 -5.99 7.97
C ILE A 355 9.43 -7.36 8.04
N LYS A 356 10.66 -7.41 8.54
CA LYS A 356 11.40 -8.61 8.91
C LYS A 356 12.10 -8.36 10.25
N ASP A 357 12.05 -9.32 11.16
CA ASP A 357 12.70 -9.22 12.48
C ASP A 357 12.39 -7.90 13.23
N ASN A 358 11.11 -7.47 13.18
CA ASN A 358 10.60 -6.22 13.77
C ASN A 358 11.24 -4.92 13.22
N LYS A 359 11.77 -4.95 12.00
CA LYS A 359 12.35 -3.78 11.33
C LYS A 359 11.87 -3.67 9.88
N PRO A 360 11.71 -2.44 9.36
CA PRO A 360 11.45 -2.24 7.93
C PRO A 360 12.74 -2.47 7.14
N GLU A 361 12.65 -3.31 6.10
CA GLU A 361 13.76 -3.63 5.21
C GLU A 361 13.33 -3.52 3.74
N PHE A 362 14.26 -3.09 2.89
CA PHE A 362 14.05 -2.96 1.45
C PHE A 362 14.65 -4.16 0.73
N TYR A 363 13.83 -4.84 -0.06
CA TYR A 363 14.20 -6.04 -0.80
C TYR A 363 13.93 -5.86 -2.30
N SER A 364 14.48 -6.74 -3.13
CA SER A 364 13.88 -6.98 -4.45
C SER A 364 12.77 -8.03 -4.36
N VAL A 365 11.93 -8.09 -5.38
CA VAL A 365 10.93 -9.16 -5.54
C VAL A 365 11.55 -10.54 -5.66
N ASN A 366 12.83 -10.64 -6.06
CA ASN A 366 13.53 -11.93 -6.08
C ASN A 366 14.06 -12.34 -4.71
N ASP A 367 14.28 -11.36 -3.81
CA ASP A 367 14.80 -11.62 -2.46
C ASP A 367 13.65 -11.96 -1.47
N ILE A 368 12.44 -11.47 -1.77
CA ILE A 368 11.16 -11.85 -1.14
C ILE A 368 10.76 -13.22 -1.68
#